data_AF-A0A3D2S951-F1
#
_entry.id   AF-A0A3D2S951-F1
#
_cell.length_a   1.000
_cell.length_b   1.000
_cell.length_c   1.000
_cell.angle_alpha   90.00
_cell.angle_beta   90.00
_cell.angle_gamma   90.00
#
_symmetry.space_group_name_H-M   'P 1'
#
loop_
_entity.id
_entity.type
_entity.pdbx_description
1 polymer ?
#
loop_
_entity_poly.entity_id
_entity_poly.type
_entity_poly.pdbx_seq_one_letter_code
_entity_poly.pdbx_strand_id
1 'polypeptide(L)'
;MTPIFAKAFQPLEVHFHPDDCDVRLEPTRVLLCSPDYYEIKDVKNPYMMAGSAMVKEKAVQQWNDLRNLYLALKKEGVLQDVMSIDGIEGCEDMVFAANQSFPWVMWNGEKIAVMSNMKH
;
A
#
# COMPACT_ATOMS: atom_id res chain seq x y z
N MET A 1 33.47 18.43 8.73
CA MET A 1 32.29 17.58 8.98
C MET A 1 31.85 17.86 10.40
N THR A 2 30.81 18.65 10.59
CA THR A 2 30.31 18.97 11.94
C THR A 2 29.59 17.74 12.46
N PRO A 3 29.93 17.20 13.64
CA PRO A 3 29.19 16.08 14.21
C PRO A 3 27.75 16.53 14.46
N ILE A 4 26.80 15.85 13.84
CA ILE A 4 25.38 16.02 14.16
C ILE A 4 25.20 15.35 15.52
N PHE A 5 25.26 16.15 16.59
CA PHE A 5 24.80 15.70 17.89
C PHE A 5 23.31 15.35 17.73
N ALA A 6 22.95 14.10 17.98
CA ALA A 6 21.56 13.70 18.07
C ALA A 6 20.91 14.56 19.15
N LYS A 7 20.10 15.54 18.74
CA LYS A 7 19.33 16.37 19.66
C LYS A 7 18.43 15.41 20.45
N ALA A 8 18.58 15.40 21.77
CA ALA A 8 17.66 14.66 22.62
C ALA A 8 16.35 15.46 22.64
N PHE A 9 15.28 14.81 22.19
CA PHE A 9 13.97 15.44 22.14
C PHE A 9 13.08 14.89 23.25
N GLN A 10 12.13 15.71 23.70
CA GLN A 10 11.16 15.28 24.70
C GLN A 10 10.13 14.30 24.12
N PRO A 11 9.54 13.38 24.92
CA PRO A 11 8.61 12.35 24.43
C PRO A 11 7.38 12.85 23.65
N LEU A 12 7.04 14.14 23.77
CA LEU A 12 5.88 14.77 23.12
C LEU A 12 6.29 15.88 22.15
N GLU A 13 7.59 16.09 21.93
CA GLU A 13 8.08 17.04 20.94
C GLU A 13 7.90 16.43 19.55
N VAL A 14 7.28 17.14 18.62
CA VAL A 14 7.31 16.76 17.20
C VAL A 14 8.57 17.38 16.62
N HIS A 15 9.50 16.55 16.14
CA HIS A 15 10.87 16.96 15.79
C HIS A 15 11.00 17.55 14.38
N PHE A 16 9.88 17.92 13.76
CA PHE A 16 9.82 18.49 12.43
C PHE A 16 8.58 19.37 12.31
N HIS A 17 8.70 20.47 11.58
CA HIS A 17 7.59 21.20 11.00
C HIS A 17 7.32 20.69 9.58
N PRO A 18 6.09 20.82 9.07
CA PRO A 18 5.80 20.51 7.67
C PRO A 18 6.73 21.26 6.70
N ASP A 19 7.12 22.48 7.05
CA ASP A 19 8.04 23.32 6.27
C ASP A 19 9.50 22.80 6.29
N ASP A 20 9.85 21.89 7.21
CA ASP A 20 11.15 21.22 7.25
C ASP A 20 11.23 20.02 6.28
N CYS A 21 10.10 19.62 5.68
CA CYS A 21 10.03 18.48 4.79
C CYS A 21 10.31 18.91 3.35
N ASP A 22 11.26 18.24 2.69
CA ASP A 22 11.52 18.45 1.27
C ASP A 22 10.27 18.21 0.41
N VAL A 23 10.15 18.96 -0.69
CA VAL A 23 9.10 18.71 -1.68
C VAL A 23 9.28 17.31 -2.24
N ARG A 24 8.36 16.41 -1.88
CA ARG A 24 8.38 15.02 -2.31
C ARG A 24 7.70 14.92 -3.68
N LEU A 25 8.33 14.19 -4.60
CA LEU A 25 7.64 13.70 -5.78
C LEU A 25 6.67 12.59 -5.35
N GLU A 26 5.39 12.79 -5.65
CA GLU A 26 4.36 11.80 -5.36
C GLU A 26 4.67 10.47 -6.08
N PRO A 27 4.43 9.32 -5.44
CA PRO A 27 4.66 8.02 -6.07
C PRO A 27 3.67 7.82 -7.23
N THR A 28 4.20 7.59 -8.42
CA THR A 28 3.42 7.40 -9.67
C THR A 28 3.41 5.95 -10.16
N ARG A 29 3.77 4.99 -9.30
CA ARG A 29 3.76 3.56 -9.61
C ARG A 29 2.91 2.83 -8.57
N VAL A 30 2.01 1.97 -9.03
CA VAL A 30 1.08 1.23 -8.17
C VAL A 30 1.25 -0.28 -8.33
N LEU A 31 1.07 -1.01 -7.23
CA LEU A 31 1.06 -2.47 -7.19
C LEU A 31 -0.34 -2.96 -6.80
N LEU A 32 -0.86 -3.89 -7.57
CA LEU A 32 -2.10 -4.61 -7.31
C LEU A 32 -1.80 -6.09 -7.05
N CYS A 33 -2.71 -6.79 -6.39
CA CYS A 33 -2.71 -8.25 -6.28
C CYS A 33 -4.05 -8.77 -6.78
N SER A 34 -4.03 -9.81 -7.62
CA SER A 34 -5.26 -10.40 -8.16
C SER A 34 -6.10 -11.09 -7.06
N PRO A 35 -7.43 -11.14 -7.21
CA PRO A 35 -8.34 -11.71 -6.23
C PRO A 35 -8.60 -13.21 -6.44
N ASP A 36 -7.66 -13.96 -7.04
CA ASP A 36 -7.85 -15.36 -7.43
C ASP A 36 -8.27 -16.25 -6.24
N TYR A 37 -7.73 -15.94 -5.07
CA TYR A 37 -7.97 -16.63 -3.80
C TYR A 37 -8.63 -15.74 -2.74
N TYR A 38 -9.22 -14.61 -3.14
CA TYR A 38 -9.90 -13.73 -2.19
C TYR A 38 -11.14 -14.40 -1.59
N GLU A 39 -11.22 -14.40 -0.27
CA GLU A 39 -12.33 -14.93 0.52
C GLU A 39 -12.40 -14.21 1.88
N ILE A 40 -13.60 -14.09 2.45
CA ILE A 40 -13.78 -13.65 3.84
C ILE A 40 -13.87 -14.91 4.72
N LYS A 41 -12.72 -15.40 5.20
CA LYS A 41 -12.66 -16.60 6.08
C LYS A 41 -12.79 -16.25 7.56
N ASP A 42 -12.08 -15.21 7.98
CA ASP A 42 -12.00 -14.78 9.38
C ASP A 42 -12.52 -13.36 9.54
N VAL A 43 -13.05 -13.07 10.73
CA VAL A 43 -13.47 -11.70 11.09
C VAL A 43 -12.29 -10.98 11.74
N LYS A 44 -11.48 -10.30 10.92
CA LYS A 44 -10.33 -9.49 11.38
C LYS A 44 -10.69 -8.03 11.68
N ASN A 45 -11.81 -7.55 11.14
CA ASN A 45 -12.30 -6.19 11.37
C ASN A 45 -13.84 -6.13 11.36
N PRO A 46 -14.47 -5.05 11.85
CA PRO A 46 -15.93 -4.96 11.95
C PRO A 46 -16.68 -5.06 10.62
N TYR A 47 -16.04 -4.75 9.49
CA TYR A 47 -16.66 -4.83 8.16
C TYR A 47 -16.76 -6.27 7.66
N MET A 48 -15.94 -7.19 8.20
CA MET A 48 -16.02 -8.62 7.90
C MET A 48 -17.18 -9.33 8.62
N MET A 49 -17.82 -8.67 9.59
CA MET A 49 -19.04 -9.19 10.26
C MET A 49 -20.31 -9.01 9.43
N ALA A 50 -20.25 -8.31 8.30
CA ALA A 50 -21.43 -8.05 7.49
C ALA A 50 -21.98 -9.37 6.93
N GLY A 51 -23.19 -9.75 7.37
CA GLY A 51 -23.87 -11.00 7.03
C GLY A 51 -24.28 -11.17 5.55
N SER A 52 -23.64 -10.45 4.63
CA SER A 52 -23.75 -10.67 3.19
C SER A 52 -22.55 -11.50 2.74
N ALA A 53 -22.80 -12.72 2.26
CA ALA A 53 -21.77 -13.55 1.68
C ALA A 53 -21.07 -12.81 0.53
N MET A 54 -19.74 -12.87 0.51
CA MET A 54 -18.96 -12.36 -0.62
C MET A 54 -19.32 -13.16 -1.88
N VAL A 55 -19.53 -12.45 -3.00
CA VAL A 55 -19.79 -13.06 -4.31
C VAL A 55 -18.52 -12.96 -5.14
N LYS A 56 -17.85 -14.10 -5.37
CA LYS A 56 -16.50 -14.15 -5.96
C LYS A 56 -16.45 -13.49 -7.33
N GLU A 57 -17.44 -13.75 -8.18
CA GLU A 57 -17.54 -13.18 -9.52
C GLU A 57 -17.66 -11.66 -9.46
N LYS A 58 -18.40 -11.14 -8.48
CA LYS A 58 -18.55 -9.70 -8.27
C LYS A 58 -17.25 -9.07 -7.77
N ALA A 59 -16.52 -9.74 -6.88
CA ALA A 59 -15.21 -9.29 -6.41
C ALA A 59 -14.20 -9.21 -7.55
N VAL A 60 -14.14 -10.24 -8.40
CA VAL A 60 -13.30 -10.26 -9.61
C VAL A 60 -13.69 -9.13 -10.58
N GLN A 61 -14.99 -8.93 -10.83
CA GLN A 61 -15.46 -7.84 -11.69
C GLN A 61 -15.05 -6.46 -11.15
N GLN A 62 -15.31 -6.20 -9.86
CA GLN A 62 -14.98 -4.91 -9.24
C GLN A 62 -13.46 -4.66 -9.22
N TRP A 63 -12.66 -5.70 -9.00
CA TRP A 63 -11.20 -5.60 -9.10
C TRP A 63 -10.74 -5.28 -10.52
N ASN A 64 -11.32 -5.92 -11.53
CA ASN A 64 -11.02 -5.62 -12.94
C ASN A 64 -11.38 -4.19 -13.31
N ASP A 65 -12.52 -3.68 -12.83
CA ASP A 65 -12.94 -2.30 -13.05
C ASP A 65 -11.92 -1.31 -12.46
N LEU A 66 -11.48 -1.56 -11.21
CA LEU A 66 -10.45 -0.76 -10.54
C LEU A 66 -9.10 -0.82 -11.28
N ARG A 67 -8.65 -2.02 -11.67
CA ARG A 67 -7.42 -2.21 -12.44
C ARG A 67 -7.47 -1.47 -13.77
N ASN A 68 -8.60 -1.53 -14.47
CA ASN A 68 -8.78 -0.84 -15.74
C ASN A 68 -8.72 0.68 -15.58
N LEU A 69 -9.25 1.22 -14.48
CA LEU A 69 -9.09 2.64 -14.13
C LEU A 69 -7.61 3.01 -13.93
N TYR A 70 -6.86 2.23 -13.16
CA TYR A 70 -5.41 2.46 -13.00
C TYR A 70 -4.64 2.38 -14.32
N LEU A 71 -4.98 1.43 -15.19
CA LEU A 71 -4.38 1.33 -16.53
C LEU A 71 -4.74 2.52 -17.43
N ALA A 72 -5.95 3.08 -17.32
CA ALA A 72 -6.33 4.31 -18.01
C ALA A 72 -5.49 5.50 -17.52
N LEU A 73 -5.32 5.65 -16.20
CA LEU A 73 -4.45 6.69 -15.61
C LEU A 73 -2.98 6.54 -16.06
N LYS A 74 -2.48 5.31 -16.23
CA LYS A 74 -1.17 5.06 -16.83
C LYS A 74 -1.11 5.52 -18.29
N LYS A 75 -2.14 5.20 -19.09
CA LYS A 75 -2.23 5.63 -20.49
C LYS A 75 -2.28 7.15 -20.65
N GLU A 76 -2.91 7.85 -19.69
CA GLU A 76 -2.98 9.31 -19.64
C GLU A 76 -1.69 9.97 -19.12
N GLY A 77 -0.70 9.18 -18.68
CA GLY A 77 0.56 9.68 -18.16
C GLY A 77 0.50 10.18 -16.71
N VAL A 78 -0.63 9.99 -16.02
CA VAL A 78 -0.77 10.28 -14.59
C VAL A 78 0.05 9.30 -13.75
N LEU A 79 0.04 8.02 -14.14
CA LEU A 79 0.86 6.98 -13.54
C LEU A 79 1.98 6.56 -14.50
N GLN A 80 3.17 6.35 -13.97
CA GLN A 80 4.28 5.77 -14.70
C GLN A 80 4.10 4.26 -14.88
N ASP A 81 3.56 3.57 -13.87
CA ASP A 81 3.41 2.12 -13.93
C ASP A 81 2.27 1.56 -13.08
N VAL A 82 1.75 0.43 -13.54
CA VAL A 82 0.71 -0.38 -12.88
C VAL A 82 1.17 -1.83 -12.95
N MET A 83 1.60 -2.35 -11.81
CA MET A 83 2.11 -3.70 -11.65
C MET A 83 1.03 -4.58 -11.01
N SER A 84 1.03 -5.87 -11.32
CA SER A 84 0.18 -6.86 -10.65
C SER A 84 1.00 -8.07 -10.27
N ILE A 85 0.74 -8.60 -9.09
CA ILE A 85 1.15 -9.95 -8.70
C ILE A 85 -0.07 -10.86 -8.62
N ASP A 86 0.17 -12.16 -8.75
CA ASP A 86 -0.88 -13.17 -8.61
C ASP A 86 -1.16 -13.41 -7.12
N GLY A 87 -2.45 -13.53 -6.79
CA GLY A 87 -2.88 -14.00 -5.48
C GLY A 87 -2.40 -15.44 -5.25
N ILE A 88 -2.16 -15.78 -3.98
CA ILE A 88 -1.68 -17.11 -3.59
C ILE A 88 -2.71 -17.78 -2.67
N GLU A 89 -2.90 -19.08 -2.86
CA GLU A 89 -3.77 -19.89 -2.01
C GLU A 89 -3.34 -19.83 -0.53
N GLY A 90 -4.31 -19.68 0.37
CA GLY A 90 -4.06 -19.53 1.81
C GLY A 90 -3.62 -18.12 2.23
N CYS A 91 -3.64 -17.16 1.30
CA CYS A 91 -3.32 -15.76 1.56
C CYS A 91 -4.44 -14.84 1.01
N GLU A 92 -5.69 -15.12 1.38
CA GLU A 92 -6.89 -14.44 0.89
C GLU A 92 -6.84 -12.90 0.95
N ASP A 93 -6.22 -12.33 1.99
CA ASP A 93 -6.10 -10.88 2.18
C ASP A 93 -4.96 -10.23 1.35
N MET A 94 -4.19 -10.98 0.55
CA MET A 94 -3.09 -10.43 -0.28
C MET A 94 -3.56 -9.36 -1.27
N VAL A 95 -4.85 -9.39 -1.66
CA VAL A 95 -5.49 -8.36 -2.49
C VAL A 95 -5.34 -6.95 -1.92
N PHE A 96 -5.18 -6.81 -0.60
CA PHE A 96 -4.89 -5.56 0.09
C PHE A 96 -3.39 -5.25 0.07
N ALA A 97 -2.84 -5.06 -1.13
CA ALA A 97 -1.40 -4.84 -1.37
C ALA A 97 -0.81 -3.64 -0.57
N ALA A 98 -1.65 -2.70 -0.14
CA ALA A 98 -1.27 -1.58 0.71
C ALA A 98 -0.68 -2.01 2.07
N ASN A 99 -1.01 -3.20 2.56
CA ASN A 99 -0.60 -3.65 3.89
C ASN A 99 0.77 -4.35 3.89
N GLN A 100 1.31 -4.72 2.73
CA GLN A 100 2.49 -5.62 2.66
C GLN A 100 3.80 -4.91 3.06
N SER A 101 3.93 -3.64 2.70
CA SER A 101 5.15 -2.88 2.94
C SER A 101 4.90 -1.38 2.91
N PHE A 102 5.84 -0.63 3.49
CA PHE A 102 5.93 0.81 3.36
C PHE A 102 7.14 1.18 2.48
N PRO A 103 6.95 1.37 1.17
CA PRO A 103 8.02 1.74 0.25
C PRO A 103 8.34 3.25 0.32
N TRP A 104 9.62 3.59 0.26
CA TRP A 104 10.11 4.97 0.28
C TRP A 104 11.37 5.15 -0.58
N VAL A 105 11.66 6.40 -0.98
CA VAL A 105 12.90 6.78 -1.65
C VAL A 105 13.63 7.78 -0.76
N MET A 106 14.80 7.39 -0.26
CA MET A 106 15.65 8.22 0.57
C MET A 106 16.14 9.46 -0.19
N TRP A 107 16.60 10.48 0.54
CA TRP A 107 17.12 11.73 -0.03
C TRP A 107 18.31 11.52 -0.99
N ASN A 108 19.06 10.43 -0.83
CA ASN A 108 20.17 10.03 -1.71
C ASN A 108 19.70 9.22 -2.95
N GLY A 109 18.39 9.03 -3.14
CA GLY A 109 17.79 8.25 -4.23
C GLY A 109 17.68 6.75 -3.98
N GLU A 110 18.14 6.25 -2.83
CA GLU A 110 18.04 4.83 -2.46
C GLU A 110 16.58 4.42 -2.25
N LYS A 111 16.18 3.29 -2.85
CA LYS A 111 14.84 2.72 -2.70
C LYS A 111 14.84 1.74 -1.54
N ILE A 112 14.00 2.00 -0.54
CA ILE A 112 13.83 1.17 0.64
C ILE A 112 12.38 0.72 0.76
N ALA A 113 12.15 -0.42 1.42
CA ALA A 113 10.83 -0.86 1.82
C ALA A 113 10.91 -1.45 3.23
N VAL A 114 10.03 -0.98 4.12
CA VAL A 114 9.84 -1.60 5.43
C VAL A 114 8.74 -2.64 5.29
N MET A 115 9.07 -3.90 5.54
CA MET A 115 8.10 -5.00 5.45
C MET A 115 7.18 -5.00 6.67
N SER A 116 5.89 -5.20 6.45
CA SER A 116 4.94 -5.33 7.54
C SER A 116 5.12 -6.65 8.28
N ASN A 117 4.96 -6.60 9.61
CA ASN A 117 4.82 -7.78 10.46
C ASN A 117 3.35 -7.87 10.91
N MET A 118 2.55 -8.62 10.15
CA MET A 118 1.10 -8.70 10.34
C MET A 118 0.79 -9.51 11.61
N LYS A 119 -0.10 -8.99 12.46
CA LYS A 119 -0.52 -9.68 13.69
C LYS A 119 -1.64 -10.72 13.45
N HIS A 120 -2.39 -10.54 12.36
CA HIS A 120 -3.55 -11.33 11.95
C HIS A 120 -3.65 -11.32 10.41
#